data_AF-A0A6A9SHP0-F1
#
_entry.id   AF-A0A6A9SHP0-F1
#
_cell.length_a   1.000
_cell.length_b   1.000
_cell.length_c   1.000
_cell.angle_alpha   90.00
_cell.angle_beta   90.00
_cell.angle_gamma   90.00
#
_symmetry.space_group_name_H-M   'P 1'
#
loop_
_entity.id
_entity.type
_entity.pdbx_description
1 polymer ?
#
loop_
_entity_poly.entity_id
_entity_poly.type
_entity_poly.pdbx_seq_one_letter_code
_entity_poly.pdbx_strand_id
1 'polypeptide(L)'
;LVYDALDAGMIISYTVSTFAWMVFLLTAGIGLLVDIPVTMLLFHAGGIVSYETMRRRWRVPVISAFAFAALVTPDSLYTMLLVALPIAVMYLLGLGILTVVTLGGRRGGGSASTRTA
;
A
#
# COMPACT_ATOMS: atom_id res chain seq x y z
N LEU A 1 19.48 37.78 11.51
CA LEU A 1 18.93 36.57 10.85
C LEU A 1 17.40 36.55 10.85
N VAL A 2 16.71 36.47 12.00
CA VAL A 2 15.22 36.52 12.00
C VAL A 2 14.70 37.93 11.71
N TYR A 3 15.39 38.96 12.20
CA TYR A 3 15.01 40.37 12.05
C TYR A 3 15.15 40.85 10.59
N ASP A 4 16.23 40.45 9.91
CA ASP A 4 16.49 40.79 8.49
C ASP A 4 15.45 40.17 7.54
N ALA A 5 14.91 38.99 7.91
CA ALA A 5 13.89 38.28 7.13
C ALA A 5 12.52 38.96 7.22
N LEU A 6 12.20 39.58 8.35
CA LEU A 6 10.94 40.33 8.54
C LEU A 6 10.97 41.68 7.83
N ASP A 7 12.12 42.37 7.81
CA ASP A 7 12.31 43.63 7.07
C ASP A 7 12.25 43.44 5.54
N ALA A 8 12.66 42.28 5.04
CA ALA A 8 12.59 41.94 3.62
C ALA A 8 11.17 41.57 3.11
N GLY A 9 10.14 41.63 3.97
CA GLY A 9 8.76 41.29 3.60
C GLY A 9 8.56 39.81 3.25
N MET A 10 9.41 38.91 3.75
CA MET A 10 9.31 37.48 3.47
C MET A 10 8.08 36.88 4.17
N ILE A 11 7.10 36.44 3.38
CA ILE A 11 5.94 35.70 3.88
C ILE A 11 6.41 34.28 4.22
N ILE A 12 6.45 33.95 5.52
CA ILE A 12 6.89 32.64 6.01
C ILE A 12 5.74 31.63 5.78
N SER A 13 5.63 31.12 4.56
CA SER A 13 4.57 30.17 4.18
C SER A 13 4.82 28.73 4.66
N TYR A 14 6.08 28.35 4.92
CA TYR A 14 6.46 26.99 5.32
C TYR A 14 7.06 26.98 6.71
N THR A 15 6.32 26.42 7.67
CA THR A 15 6.83 26.20 9.03
C THR A 15 7.51 24.83 9.14
N VAL A 16 8.46 24.70 10.06
CA VAL A 16 9.13 23.41 10.37
C VAL A 16 8.10 22.33 10.70
N SER A 17 6.98 22.70 11.34
CA SER A 17 5.89 21.79 11.63
C SER A 17 5.21 21.26 10.37
N THR A 18 4.88 22.12 9.39
CA THR A 18 4.29 21.70 8.11
C THR A 18 5.22 20.75 7.35
N PHE A 19 6.53 21.02 7.36
CA PHE A 19 7.53 20.13 6.77
C PHE A 19 7.59 18.78 7.49
N ALA A 20 7.62 18.79 8.83
CA ALA A 20 7.64 17.56 9.63
C ALA A 20 6.39 16.69 9.37
N TRP A 21 5.21 17.30 9.28
CA TRP A 21 3.97 16.60 8.93
C TRP A 21 4.01 16.00 7.53
N MET A 22 4.56 16.71 6.54
CA MET A 22 4.72 16.17 5.17
C MET A 22 5.59 14.91 5.16
N VAL A 23 6.73 14.94 5.84
CA VAL A 23 7.64 13.78 5.93
C VAL A 23 6.96 12.61 6.64
N PHE A 24 6.26 12.89 7.74
CA PHE A 24 5.51 11.89 8.50
C PHE A 24 4.42 11.23 7.64
N LEU A 25 3.58 12.02 6.97
CA LEU A 25 2.50 11.53 6.11
C LEU A 25 3.04 10.74 4.92
N LEU A 26 4.11 11.20 4.28
CA LEU A 26 4.74 10.49 3.17
C LEU A 26 5.29 9.13 3.62
N THR A 27 5.98 9.11 4.76
CA THR A 27 6.58 7.89 5.31
C THR A 27 5.48 6.90 5.70
N ALA A 28 4.45 7.37 6.41
CA ALA A 28 3.31 6.55 6.79
C ALA A 28 2.54 6.02 5.56
N GLY A 29 2.33 6.86 4.53
CA GLY A 29 1.66 6.47 3.30
C GLY A 29 2.42 5.40 2.53
N ILE A 30 3.75 5.54 2.40
CA ILE A 30 4.60 4.51 1.78
C ILE A 30 4.59 3.23 2.62
N GLY A 31 4.69 3.34 3.95
CA GLY A 31 4.59 2.20 4.86
C GLY A 31 3.29 1.42 4.66
N LEU A 32 2.16 2.12 4.60
CA LEU A 32 0.85 1.51 4.37
C LEU A 32 0.76 0.82 3.00
N LEU A 33 1.40 1.38 1.97
CA LEU A 33 1.50 0.68 0.68
C LEU A 33 2.28 -0.63 0.85
N VAL A 34 3.46 -0.59 1.47
CA VAL A 34 4.30 -1.78 1.70
C VAL A 34 3.61 -2.82 2.59
N ASP A 35 2.68 -2.43 3.45
CA ASP A 35 1.89 -3.37 4.26
C ASP A 35 1.00 -4.30 3.39
N ILE A 36 0.62 -3.88 2.19
CA ILE A 36 -0.20 -4.72 1.28
C ILE A 36 0.53 -6.02 0.89
N PRO A 37 1.75 -6.01 0.32
CA PRO A 37 2.48 -7.24 0.02
C PRO A 37 2.94 -7.98 1.30
N VAL A 38 3.20 -7.27 2.40
CA VAL A 38 3.57 -7.90 3.67
C VAL A 38 2.42 -8.73 4.23
N THR A 39 1.20 -8.18 4.25
CA THR A 39 0.00 -8.90 4.71
C THR A 39 -0.32 -10.10 3.80
N MET A 40 -0.13 -9.99 2.49
CA MET A 40 -0.22 -11.15 1.59
C MET A 40 0.75 -12.26 1.96
N LEU A 41 2.01 -11.91 2.19
CA LEU A 41 3.04 -12.87 2.56
C LEU A 41 2.69 -13.53 3.90
N LEU A 42 2.20 -12.74 4.86
CA LEU A 42 1.80 -13.24 6.18
C LEU A 42 0.59 -14.18 6.10
N PHE A 43 -0.44 -13.84 5.32
CA PHE A 43 -1.60 -14.72 5.11
C PHE A 43 -1.24 -16.00 4.39
N HIS A 44 -0.27 -15.95 3.47
CA HIS A 44 0.24 -17.15 2.83
C HIS A 44 1.08 -18.00 3.79
N ALA A 45 2.00 -17.39 4.54
CA ALA A 45 2.84 -18.07 5.52
C ALA A 45 2.02 -18.68 6.67
N GLY A 46 0.95 -18.02 7.09
CA GLY A 46 0.01 -18.51 8.09
C GLY A 46 -0.98 -19.57 7.58
N GLY A 47 -0.95 -19.91 6.29
CA GLY A 47 -1.85 -20.90 5.69
C GLY A 47 -3.32 -20.46 5.60
N ILE A 48 -3.63 -19.19 5.86
CA ILE A 48 -5.00 -18.65 5.85
C ILE A 48 -5.49 -18.50 4.41
N VAL A 49 -4.62 -18.05 3.50
CA VAL A 49 -4.97 -17.80 2.10
C VAL A 49 -3.92 -18.37 1.15
N SER A 50 -4.33 -19.27 0.26
CA SER A 50 -3.48 -19.85 -0.78
C SER A 50 -3.15 -18.85 -1.89
N TYR A 51 -1.94 -18.97 -2.45
CA TYR A 51 -1.49 -18.16 -3.60
C TYR A 51 -2.48 -18.19 -4.78
N GLU A 52 -3.02 -19.37 -5.11
CA GLU A 52 -3.97 -19.52 -6.22
C GLU A 52 -5.28 -18.74 -5.97
N THR A 53 -5.71 -18.63 -4.71
CA THR A 53 -6.90 -17.83 -4.35
C THR A 53 -6.64 -16.35 -4.54
N MET A 54 -5.50 -15.84 -4.06
CA MET A 54 -5.12 -14.42 -4.26
C MET A 54 -4.97 -14.08 -5.74
N ARG A 55 -4.40 -14.99 -6.53
CA ARG A 55 -4.25 -14.81 -7.98
C ARG A 55 -5.58 -14.86 -8.71
N ARG A 56 -6.47 -15.82 -8.41
CA ARG A 56 -7.80 -15.89 -9.03
C ARG A 56 -8.67 -14.70 -8.69
N ARG A 57 -8.58 -14.21 -7.45
CA ARG A 57 -9.40 -13.10 -6.96
C ARG A 57 -8.75 -11.72 -7.13
N TRP A 58 -7.72 -11.58 -7.97
CA TRP A 58 -6.95 -10.33 -8.14
C TRP A 58 -7.82 -9.08 -8.42
N ARG A 59 -8.99 -9.26 -9.04
CA ARG A 59 -9.92 -8.16 -9.35
C ARG A 59 -10.57 -7.55 -8.11
N VAL A 60 -10.86 -8.34 -7.08
CA VAL A 60 -11.55 -7.85 -5.86
C VAL A 60 -10.74 -6.76 -5.14
N PRO A 61 -9.47 -6.97 -4.78
CA PRO A 61 -8.66 -5.97 -4.09
C PRO A 61 -8.32 -4.76 -4.97
N VAL A 62 -8.15 -4.96 -6.29
CA VAL A 62 -7.98 -3.85 -7.23
C VAL A 62 -9.25 -3.00 -7.27
N ILE A 63 -10.43 -3.59 -7.48
CA ILE A 63 -11.69 -2.86 -7.50
C ILE A 63 -11.96 -2.17 -6.16
N SER A 64 -11.64 -2.81 -5.02
CA SER A 64 -11.80 -2.17 -3.71
C SER A 64 -10.86 -0.97 -3.53
N ALA A 65 -9.64 -1.02 -4.06
CA ALA A 65 -8.73 0.12 -4.04
C ALA A 65 -9.28 1.31 -4.85
N PHE A 66 -9.83 1.03 -6.03
CA PHE A 66 -10.50 2.05 -6.85
C PHE A 66 -11.77 2.59 -6.18
N ALA A 67 -12.57 1.73 -5.54
CA ALA A 67 -13.75 2.16 -4.80
C ALA A 67 -13.38 3.02 -3.59
N PHE A 68 -12.35 2.64 -2.83
CA PHE A 68 -11.84 3.43 -1.73
C PHE A 68 -11.30 4.79 -2.18
N ALA A 69 -10.51 4.81 -3.27
CA ALA A 69 -10.04 6.05 -3.86
C ALA A 69 -11.19 6.94 -4.36
N ALA A 70 -12.24 6.36 -4.94
CA ALA A 70 -13.42 7.12 -5.36
C ALA A 70 -14.17 7.77 -4.19
N LEU A 71 -14.20 7.11 -3.03
CA LEU A 71 -14.81 7.62 -1.82
C LEU A 71 -13.97 8.74 -1.16
N VAL A 72 -12.65 8.59 -1.17
CA VAL A 72 -11.73 9.55 -0.54
C VAL A 72 -11.48 10.76 -1.44
N THR A 73 -11.41 10.57 -2.75
CA THR A 73 -11.08 11.60 -3.75
C THR A 73 -12.18 11.73 -4.81
N PRO A 74 -13.38 12.23 -4.45
CA PRO A 74 -14.52 12.33 -5.37
C PRO A 74 -14.37 13.44 -6.43
N ASP A 75 -13.41 14.36 -6.25
CA ASP A 75 -13.30 15.59 -7.04
C ASP A 75 -12.97 15.36 -8.52
N SER A 76 -12.19 14.32 -8.86
CA SER A 76 -11.85 14.05 -10.26
C SER A 76 -11.32 12.63 -10.48
N LEU A 77 -11.48 12.12 -11.72
CA LEU A 77 -10.90 10.85 -12.13
C LEU A 77 -9.37 10.84 -12.02
N TYR A 78 -8.71 11.97 -12.25
CA TYR A 78 -7.25 12.07 -12.18
C TYR A 78 -6.73 11.87 -10.76
N THR A 79 -7.33 12.54 -9.78
CA THR A 79 -6.94 12.41 -8.36
C THR A 79 -7.31 11.03 -7.80
N MET A 80 -8.41 10.44 -8.27
CA MET A 80 -8.76 9.05 -7.97
C MET A 80 -7.69 8.07 -8.51
N LEU A 81 -7.28 8.21 -9.77
CA LEU A 81 -6.24 7.36 -10.37
C LEU A 81 -4.89 7.52 -9.67
N LEU A 82 -4.53 8.73 -9.26
CA LEU A 82 -3.29 9.00 -8.55
C LEU A 82 -3.18 8.21 -7.23
N VAL A 83 -4.31 7.96 -6.56
CA VAL A 83 -4.37 7.18 -5.32
C VAL A 83 -4.58 5.68 -5.59
N ALA A 84 -5.48 5.32 -6.51
CA ALA A 84 -5.81 3.93 -6.78
C ALA A 84 -4.67 3.17 -7.46
N LEU A 85 -3.95 3.83 -8.38
CA LEU A 85 -2.86 3.22 -9.15
C LEU A 85 -1.72 2.69 -8.27
N PRO A 86 -1.13 3.47 -7.33
CA PRO A 86 -0.05 2.96 -6.49
C PRO A 86 -0.50 1.78 -5.62
N ILE A 87 -1.75 1.80 -5.12
CA ILE A 87 -2.32 0.68 -4.36
C ILE A 87 -2.44 -0.57 -5.24
N ALA A 88 -2.99 -0.43 -6.45
CA ALA A 88 -3.14 -1.53 -7.39
C ALA A 88 -1.79 -2.11 -7.84
N VAL A 89 -0.81 -1.25 -8.11
CA VAL A 89 0.56 -1.66 -8.45
C VAL A 89 1.17 -2.45 -7.29
N MET A 90 0.98 -1.98 -6.06
CA MET A 90 1.54 -2.64 -4.88
C MET A 90 0.94 -4.04 -4.63
N TYR A 91 -0.35 -4.23 -4.91
CA TYR A 91 -0.99 -5.55 -4.92
C TYR A 91 -0.38 -6.48 -5.97
N LEU A 92 -0.16 -5.98 -7.19
CA LEU A 92 0.46 -6.75 -8.27
C LEU A 92 1.92 -7.12 -7.97
N LEU A 93 2.67 -6.19 -7.35
CA LEU A 93 4.03 -6.46 -6.86
C LEU A 93 4.03 -7.54 -5.78
N GLY A 94 3.10 -7.49 -4.82
CA GLY A 94 2.94 -8.53 -3.81
C GLY A 94 2.67 -9.91 -4.42
N LEU A 95 1.81 -9.98 -5.44
CA LEU A 95 1.56 -11.21 -6.17
C LEU A 95 2.81 -11.71 -6.92
N GLY A 96 3.59 -10.80 -7.51
CA GLY A 96 4.88 -11.10 -8.15
C GLY A 96 5.88 -11.69 -7.17
N ILE A 97 6.04 -11.06 -6.00
CA ILE A 97 6.90 -11.56 -4.91
C ILE A 97 6.45 -12.96 -4.50
N LEU A 98 5.15 -13.16 -4.30
CA LEU A 98 4.61 -14.46 -3.91
C LEU A 98 4.84 -15.53 -4.99
N THR A 99 4.82 -15.14 -6.27
CA THR A 99 5.15 -16.02 -7.40
C THR A 99 6.61 -16.48 -7.36
N VAL A 100 7.54 -15.56 -7.08
CA VAL A 100 8.97 -15.84 -6.98
C VAL A 100 9.27 -16.70 -5.75
N VAL A 101 8.72 -16.34 -4.59
CA VAL A 101 8.91 -17.07 -3.32
C VAL A 101 8.33 -18.48 -3.40
N THR A 102 7.17 -18.65 -4.04
CA THR A 102 6.52 -19.97 -4.19
C THR A 102 7.05 -20.78 -5.37
N LEU A 103 8.06 -20.29 -6.11
CA LEU A 103 8.65 -20.95 -7.30
C LEU A 103 7.56 -21.44 -8.27
N GLY A 104 6.60 -20.57 -8.58
CA GLY A 104 5.51 -20.89 -9.52
C GLY A 104 4.44 -21.81 -8.94
N GLY A 105 4.10 -21.67 -7.66
CA GLY A 105 2.95 -22.36 -7.06
C GLY A 105 3.15 -23.85 -6.76
N ARG A 106 4.35 -24.42 -7.01
CA ARG A 106 4.64 -25.84 -6.71
C ARG A 106 4.71 -26.14 -5.21
N ARG A 107 4.94 -25.11 -4.38
CA ARG A 107 4.85 -25.17 -2.92
C ARG A 107 3.65 -24.37 -2.40
N GLY A 108 2.51 -24.40 -3.09
CA GLY A 108 1.21 -23.95 -2.54
C GLY A 108 0.71 -24.84 -1.39
N GLY A 109 1.62 -25.22 -0.49
CA GLY A 109 1.39 -26.11 0.64
C GLY A 109 0.70 -25.37 1.75
N GLY A 110 -0.63 -25.31 1.68
CA GLY A 110 -1.44 -25.33 2.88
C GLY A 110 -1.31 -26.71 3.54
N SER A 111 -0.22 -26.94 4.29
CA SER A 111 -0.06 -28.15 5.11
C SER A 111 -0.01 -27.76 6.59
N ALA A 112 -1.15 -27.39 7.16
CA ALA A 112 -1.24 -27.19 8.61
C ALA A 112 -2.65 -27.48 9.17
N SER A 113 -3.35 -28.51 8.67
CA SER A 113 -4.60 -28.98 9.32
C SER A 113 -4.71 -30.51 9.40
N THR A 114 -3.63 -31.21 9.74
CA THR A 114 -3.72 -32.61 10.18
C THR A 114 -2.62 -32.92 11.18
N ARG A 115 -2.77 -32.42 12.41
CA ARG A 115 -2.14 -33.04 13.57
C ARG A 115 -3.19 -33.16 14.66
N THR A 116 -3.57 -34.41 14.94
CA THR A 116 -4.07 -34.96 16.22
C THR A 116 -5.38 -34.35 16.77
N ALA A 117 -6.41 -35.10 17.17
CA ALA A 117 -6.60 -36.52 17.45
C ALA A 117 -8.12 -36.81 17.45
#